data_AF-A0A9J7EQA1-F1
#
_entry.id   AF-A0A9J7EQA1-F1
#
_cell.length_a   1.000
_cell.length_b   1.000
_cell.length_c   1.000
_cell.angle_alpha   90.00
_cell.angle_beta   90.00
_cell.angle_gamma   90.00
#
_symmetry.space_group_name_H-M   'P 1'
#
loop_
_entity.id
_entity.type
_entity.pdbx_description
1 polymer ?
#
loop_
_entity_poly.entity_id
_entity_poly.type
_entity_poly.pdbx_seq_one_letter_code
_entity_poly.pdbx_strand_id
1 'polypeptide(L)'
;MTLPCVFAVLALVGATFAGPEVTELKVDVVSVPEECAVKSKHGDMLTMHYTGTLDDGHKFDSSFDRDQPFTFQIGVGQVIKGWDQGLLDMCVGEKRKLTIPSSLGYGERGAGNVIPPHATLHFDVELINIGDSPPTTNVFKEIDADADNMLSREEVSEYLKKQMVPSDGAEMSDDIKQMLESHDKLVEEIFQHEDKDKNGFISHEEFSGPKHDEL
;
A
#
# COMPACT_ATOMS: atom_id res chain seq x y z
N MET A 1 -71.11 34.98 -18.30
CA MET A 1 -69.97 35.70 -17.67
C MET A 1 -69.02 34.66 -17.10
N THR A 2 -67.80 34.65 -17.65
CA THR A 2 -66.53 34.10 -17.14
C THR A 2 -66.47 32.64 -16.64
N LEU A 3 -65.94 31.80 -17.53
CA LEU A 3 -65.41 30.44 -17.32
C LEU A 3 -64.11 30.51 -16.49
N PRO A 4 -63.86 29.63 -15.50
CA PRO A 4 -62.61 29.65 -14.75
C PRO A 4 -61.51 28.91 -15.53
N CYS A 5 -60.42 29.63 -15.84
CA CYS A 5 -59.20 29.04 -16.38
C CYS A 5 -58.54 28.14 -15.33
N VAL A 6 -58.57 26.83 -15.56
CA VAL A 6 -57.77 25.86 -14.82
C VAL A 6 -56.37 25.84 -15.47
N PHE A 7 -55.38 26.41 -14.78
CA PHE A 7 -53.97 26.26 -15.17
C PHE A 7 -53.51 24.85 -14.79
N ALA A 8 -53.35 23.98 -15.78
CA ALA A 8 -52.70 22.70 -15.63
C ALA A 8 -51.18 22.92 -15.47
N VAL A 9 -50.66 22.65 -14.28
CA VAL A 9 -49.20 22.59 -14.04
C VAL A 9 -48.71 21.25 -14.57
N LEU A 10 -48.06 21.27 -15.73
CA LEU A 10 -47.42 20.11 -16.31
C LEU A 10 -46.10 19.85 -15.56
N ALA A 11 -46.11 18.88 -14.65
CA ALA A 11 -44.89 18.41 -14.00
C ALA A 11 -44.04 17.64 -15.01
N LEU A 12 -42.94 18.26 -15.47
CA LEU A 12 -41.89 17.59 -16.24
C LEU A 12 -41.18 16.61 -15.29
N VAL A 13 -41.53 15.33 -15.40
CA VAL A 13 -40.75 14.24 -14.80
C VAL A 13 -39.46 14.12 -15.60
N GLY A 14 -38.37 14.62 -15.04
CA GLY A 14 -37.04 14.43 -15.60
C GLY A 14 -36.66 12.95 -15.51
N ALA A 15 -36.67 12.25 -16.64
CA ALA A 15 -36.09 10.91 -16.72
C ALA A 15 -34.58 11.04 -16.57
N THR A 16 -34.07 10.68 -15.39
CA THR A 16 -32.64 10.47 -15.18
C THR A 16 -32.23 9.25 -16.00
N PHE A 17 -31.49 9.48 -17.08
CA PHE A 17 -30.79 8.42 -17.79
C PHE A 17 -29.69 7.88 -16.86
N ALA A 18 -30.02 6.84 -16.09
CA ALA A 18 -29.00 5.99 -15.50
C ALA A 18 -28.31 5.26 -16.65
N GLY A 19 -27.04 5.57 -16.88
CA GLY A 19 -26.19 4.80 -17.77
C GLY A 19 -26.12 3.33 -17.31
N PRO A 20 -25.57 2.43 -18.14
CA PRO A 20 -25.44 1.03 -17.77
C PRO A 20 -24.68 0.91 -16.44
N GLU A 21 -25.34 0.34 -15.43
CA GLU A 21 -24.78 0.16 -14.09
C GLU A 21 -23.64 -0.85 -14.17
N VAL A 22 -22.42 -0.40 -13.87
CA VAL A 22 -21.27 -1.29 -13.72
C VAL A 22 -21.39 -1.96 -12.36
N THR A 23 -21.63 -3.26 -12.35
CA THR A 23 -21.81 -4.04 -11.10
C THR A 23 -20.56 -4.83 -10.71
N GLU A 24 -19.66 -5.06 -11.67
CA GLU A 24 -18.46 -5.88 -11.52
C GLU A 24 -17.22 -5.12 -11.96
N LEU A 25 -16.08 -5.46 -11.36
CA LEU A 25 -14.78 -4.95 -11.77
C LEU A 25 -14.49 -5.37 -13.22
N LYS A 26 -14.14 -4.41 -14.08
CA LYS A 26 -13.61 -4.68 -15.42
C LYS A 26 -12.13 -4.37 -15.45
N VAL A 27 -11.36 -5.29 -16.03
CA VAL A 27 -9.91 -5.20 -16.17
C VAL A 27 -9.56 -5.37 -17.64
N ASP A 28 -9.22 -4.28 -18.31
CA ASP A 28 -8.79 -4.29 -19.70
C ASP A 28 -7.27 -4.15 -19.79
N VAL A 29 -6.59 -5.19 -20.25
CA VAL A 29 -5.13 -5.16 -20.45
C VAL A 29 -4.82 -4.37 -21.72
N VAL A 30 -4.14 -3.23 -21.56
CA VAL A 30 -3.81 -2.30 -22.65
C VAL A 30 -2.53 -2.74 -23.37
N SER A 31 -1.50 -3.07 -22.61
CA SER A 31 -0.22 -3.51 -23.15
C SER A 31 0.53 -4.34 -22.12
N VAL A 32 1.15 -5.42 -22.56
CA VAL A 32 2.05 -6.28 -21.76
C VAL A 32 3.45 -6.16 -22.36
N PRO A 33 4.52 -6.05 -21.55
CA PRO A 33 5.89 -6.12 -22.05
C PRO A 33 6.18 -7.47 -22.74
N GLU A 34 7.18 -7.51 -23.63
CA GLU A 34 7.61 -8.76 -24.30
C GLU A 34 8.15 -9.79 -23.30
N GLU A 35 8.80 -9.31 -22.23
CA GLU A 35 9.32 -10.14 -21.15
C GLU A 35 8.50 -9.94 -19.87
N CYS A 36 7.97 -11.02 -19.34
CA CYS A 36 7.27 -11.05 -18.06
C CYS A 36 7.77 -12.21 -17.22
N ALA A 37 8.90 -12.00 -16.54
CA ALA A 37 9.52 -13.01 -15.69
C ALA A 37 8.83 -13.13 -14.32
N VAL A 38 8.37 -12.01 -13.77
CA VAL A 38 7.70 -11.92 -12.46
C VAL A 38 6.34 -11.26 -12.64
N LYS A 39 5.34 -11.80 -11.95
CA LYS A 39 3.99 -11.27 -11.90
C LYS A 39 3.64 -10.87 -10.48
N SER A 40 2.87 -9.80 -10.33
CA SER A 40 2.37 -9.37 -9.03
C SER A 40 1.50 -10.45 -8.39
N LYS A 41 1.76 -10.74 -7.13
CA LYS A 41 0.98 -11.65 -6.29
C LYS A 41 0.60 -10.95 -4.98
N HIS A 42 -0.35 -11.55 -4.27
CA HIS A 42 -0.78 -11.07 -2.96
C HIS A 42 0.43 -10.85 -2.03
N GLY A 43 0.47 -9.69 -1.38
CA GLY A 43 1.54 -9.28 -0.48
C GLY A 43 2.67 -8.49 -1.14
N ASP A 44 2.84 -8.49 -2.46
CA ASP A 44 3.93 -7.74 -3.10
C ASP A 44 3.81 -6.22 -2.90
N MET A 45 4.94 -5.50 -2.90
CA MET A 45 4.93 -4.04 -3.00
C MET A 45 4.86 -3.63 -4.47
N LEU A 46 3.75 -3.01 -4.86
CA LEU A 46 3.61 -2.47 -6.21
C LEU A 46 3.89 -0.98 -6.21
N THR A 47 4.77 -0.54 -7.11
CA THR A 47 4.95 0.87 -7.44
C THR A 47 4.36 1.13 -8.82
N MET A 48 3.45 2.09 -8.95
CA MET A 48 2.78 2.36 -10.22
C MET A 48 2.51 3.82 -10.49
N HIS A 49 2.41 4.12 -11.78
CA HIS A 49 1.75 5.32 -12.25
C HIS A 49 0.26 5.05 -12.47
N TYR A 50 -0.57 6.04 -12.16
CA TYR A 50 -2.00 5.99 -12.42
C TYR A 50 -2.58 7.38 -12.72
N THR A 51 -3.75 7.36 -13.36
CA THR A 51 -4.70 8.47 -13.42
C THR A 51 -6.11 7.95 -13.16
N GLY A 52 -6.82 8.56 -12.23
CA GLY A 52 -8.19 8.23 -11.86
C GLY A 52 -9.19 9.28 -12.36
N THR A 53 -10.26 8.83 -13.02
CA THR A 53 -11.34 9.67 -13.56
C THR A 53 -12.73 9.14 -13.18
N LEU A 54 -13.72 10.04 -13.19
CA LEU A 54 -15.14 9.71 -13.05
C LEU A 54 -15.79 9.46 -14.43
N ASP A 55 -17.05 9.02 -14.44
CA ASP A 55 -17.82 8.74 -15.67
C ASP A 55 -17.95 9.95 -16.62
N ASP A 56 -17.91 11.17 -16.08
CA ASP A 56 -17.92 12.42 -16.85
C ASP A 56 -16.54 12.80 -17.43
N GLY A 57 -15.52 11.96 -17.20
CA GLY A 57 -14.13 12.19 -17.60
C GLY A 57 -13.36 13.11 -16.66
N HIS A 58 -13.97 13.62 -15.58
CA HIS A 58 -13.27 14.46 -14.61
C HIS A 58 -12.18 13.66 -13.89
N LYS A 59 -10.93 14.11 -14.03
CA LYS A 59 -9.79 13.57 -13.30
C LYS A 59 -9.85 14.01 -11.84
N PHE A 60 -10.01 13.06 -10.93
CA PHE A 60 -9.99 13.32 -9.49
C PHE A 60 -8.58 13.19 -8.89
N ASP A 61 -7.71 12.38 -9.52
CA ASP A 61 -6.34 12.17 -9.03
C ASP A 61 -5.40 11.63 -10.12
N SER A 62 -4.10 11.93 -10.02
CA SER A 62 -3.06 11.34 -10.86
C SER A 62 -1.68 11.43 -10.21
N SER A 63 -0.92 10.33 -10.32
CA SER A 63 0.50 10.29 -9.92
C SER A 63 1.39 11.25 -10.72
N PHE A 64 1.02 11.55 -11.97
CA PHE A 64 1.77 12.44 -12.84
C PHE A 64 1.63 13.91 -12.42
N ASP A 65 0.51 14.31 -11.82
CA ASP A 65 0.33 15.68 -11.33
C ASP A 65 1.24 16.00 -10.13
N ARG A 66 1.78 14.96 -9.48
CA ARG A 66 2.69 15.08 -8.33
C ARG A 66 4.12 14.68 -8.66
N ASP A 67 4.40 14.28 -9.90
CA ASP A 67 5.70 13.72 -10.32
C ASP A 67 6.19 12.58 -9.41
N GLN A 68 5.27 11.82 -8.81
CA GLN A 68 5.59 10.77 -7.84
C GLN A 68 4.72 9.53 -8.05
N PRO A 69 5.30 8.36 -8.39
CA PRO A 69 4.61 7.08 -8.40
C PRO A 69 4.00 6.75 -7.03
N PHE A 70 2.95 5.95 -7.03
CA PHE A 70 2.32 5.48 -5.79
C PHE A 70 2.75 4.05 -5.48
N THR A 71 3.13 3.82 -4.23
CA THR A 71 3.61 2.53 -3.73
C THR A 71 2.69 2.01 -2.63
N PHE A 72 2.27 0.76 -2.75
CA PHE A 72 1.39 0.09 -1.79
C PHE A 72 1.56 -1.42 -1.85
N GLN A 73 1.10 -2.12 -0.81
CA GLN A 73 1.08 -3.57 -0.73
C GLN A 73 -0.23 -4.11 -1.31
N ILE A 74 -0.15 -5.02 -2.29
CA ILE A 74 -1.33 -5.53 -2.99
C ILE A 74 -2.03 -6.66 -2.23
N GLY A 75 -3.36 -6.63 -2.19
CA GLY A 75 -4.20 -7.74 -1.69
C GLY A 75 -4.48 -7.72 -0.19
N VAL A 76 -3.81 -6.85 0.57
CA VAL A 76 -3.92 -6.78 2.05
C VAL A 76 -4.97 -5.78 2.54
N GLY A 77 -5.76 -5.17 1.65
CA GLY A 77 -6.76 -4.16 2.01
C GLY A 77 -6.18 -2.76 2.26
N GLN A 78 -4.94 -2.49 1.84
CA GLN A 78 -4.33 -1.16 1.95
C GLN A 78 -4.95 -0.15 0.97
N VAL A 79 -5.49 -0.63 -0.15
CA VAL A 79 -6.13 0.17 -1.21
C VAL A 79 -7.58 -0.26 -1.40
N ILE A 80 -8.30 0.43 -2.29
CA ILE A 80 -9.68 0.04 -2.63
C ILE A 80 -9.74 -1.38 -3.20
N LYS A 81 -10.83 -2.11 -2.92
CA LYS A 81 -10.98 -3.52 -3.30
C LYS A 81 -10.80 -3.76 -4.81
N GLY A 82 -11.21 -2.81 -5.64
CA GLY A 82 -11.02 -2.92 -7.10
C GLY A 82 -9.56 -2.91 -7.53
N TRP A 83 -8.67 -2.23 -6.79
CA TRP A 83 -7.23 -2.29 -7.01
C TRP A 83 -6.66 -3.63 -6.52
N ASP A 84 -7.01 -4.04 -5.30
CA ASP A 84 -6.59 -5.32 -4.72
C ASP A 84 -6.93 -6.53 -5.61
N GLN A 85 -8.07 -6.47 -6.30
CA GLN A 85 -8.50 -7.51 -7.23
C GLN A 85 -7.95 -7.33 -8.65
N GLY A 86 -7.86 -6.09 -9.14
CA GLY A 86 -7.59 -5.79 -10.55
C GLY A 86 -6.11 -5.74 -10.93
N LEU A 87 -5.21 -5.71 -9.95
CA LEU A 87 -3.78 -5.48 -10.15
C LEU A 87 -2.90 -6.71 -9.84
N LEU A 88 -3.53 -7.86 -9.57
CA LEU A 88 -2.85 -9.15 -9.51
C LEU A 88 -2.46 -9.63 -10.92
N ASP A 89 -1.45 -10.50 -10.98
CA ASP A 89 -0.94 -11.11 -12.20
C ASP A 89 -0.44 -10.10 -13.25
N MET A 90 0.00 -8.91 -12.82
CA MET A 90 0.59 -7.88 -13.69
C MET A 90 2.10 -8.04 -13.83
N CYS A 91 2.61 -7.74 -15.01
CA CYS A 91 4.05 -7.65 -15.30
C CYS A 91 4.57 -6.21 -15.12
N VAL A 92 5.82 -6.03 -14.71
CA VAL A 92 6.46 -4.71 -14.73
C VAL A 92 6.46 -4.13 -16.15
N GLY A 93 5.95 -2.91 -16.33
CA GLY A 93 5.72 -2.27 -17.62
C GLY A 93 4.34 -2.54 -18.23
N GLU A 94 3.52 -3.40 -17.61
CA GLU A 94 2.15 -3.66 -18.07
C GLU A 94 1.24 -2.46 -17.77
N LYS A 95 0.34 -2.17 -18.71
CA LYS A 95 -0.70 -1.14 -18.58
C LYS A 95 -2.07 -1.76 -18.59
N ARG A 96 -2.95 -1.30 -17.70
CA ARG A 96 -4.36 -1.73 -17.62
C ARG A 96 -5.29 -0.53 -17.53
N LYS A 97 -6.54 -0.74 -17.96
CA LYS A 97 -7.67 0.09 -17.58
C LYS A 97 -8.55 -0.68 -16.60
N LEU A 98 -8.89 -0.05 -15.49
CA LEU A 98 -9.84 -0.59 -14.53
C LEU A 98 -11.11 0.24 -14.57
N THR A 99 -12.26 -0.42 -14.69
CA THR A 99 -13.56 0.19 -14.35
C THR A 99 -14.06 -0.44 -13.07
N ILE A 100 -14.10 0.35 -12.01
CA ILE A 100 -14.34 -0.10 -10.65
C ILE A 100 -15.73 0.38 -10.22
N PRO A 101 -16.67 -0.54 -9.96
CA PRO A 101 -17.98 -0.17 -9.43
C PRO A 101 -17.83 0.43 -8.02
N SER A 102 -18.78 1.28 -7.62
CA SER A 102 -18.69 1.98 -6.33
C SER A 102 -18.54 1.04 -5.13
N SER A 103 -19.15 -0.15 -5.17
CA SER A 103 -19.03 -1.21 -4.14
C SER A 103 -17.61 -1.73 -3.92
N LEU A 104 -16.74 -1.62 -4.93
CA LEU A 104 -15.32 -1.97 -4.88
C LEU A 104 -14.39 -0.74 -4.81
N GLY A 105 -14.97 0.46 -4.82
CA GLY A 105 -14.29 1.75 -4.62
C GLY A 105 -14.65 2.37 -3.27
N TYR A 106 -15.28 3.54 -3.30
CA TYR A 106 -15.60 4.34 -2.11
C TYR A 106 -17.08 4.27 -1.66
N GLY A 107 -17.89 3.42 -2.32
CA GLY A 107 -19.26 3.11 -1.95
C GLY A 107 -20.19 4.32 -1.84
N GLU A 108 -21.17 4.23 -0.94
CA GLU A 108 -22.18 5.27 -0.71
C GLU A 108 -21.63 6.55 -0.09
N ARG A 109 -20.41 6.50 0.48
CA ARG A 109 -19.80 7.64 1.15
C ARG A 109 -19.04 8.55 0.19
N GLY A 110 -18.50 7.99 -0.90
CA GLY A 110 -17.52 8.69 -1.72
C GLY A 110 -16.23 8.97 -0.94
N ALA A 111 -15.42 9.91 -1.43
CA ALA A 111 -14.19 10.32 -0.77
C ALA A 111 -13.89 11.81 -0.96
N GLY A 112 -13.73 12.49 0.17
CA GLY A 112 -13.48 13.93 0.21
C GLY A 112 -14.56 14.71 -0.53
N ASN A 113 -14.14 15.76 -1.23
CA ASN A 113 -15.00 16.57 -2.09
C ASN A 113 -14.78 16.29 -3.59
N VAL A 114 -14.04 15.22 -3.92
CA VAL A 114 -13.58 14.91 -5.29
C VAL A 114 -14.22 13.65 -5.87
N ILE A 115 -14.61 12.69 -5.02
CA ILE A 115 -15.30 11.48 -5.45
C ILE A 115 -16.69 11.46 -4.81
N PRO A 116 -17.78 11.56 -5.59
CA PRO A 116 -19.13 11.56 -5.05
C PRO A 116 -19.57 10.16 -4.56
N PRO A 117 -20.62 10.08 -3.73
CA PRO A 117 -21.32 8.85 -3.42
C PRO A 117 -21.67 8.02 -4.66
N HIS A 118 -21.53 6.69 -4.55
CA HIS A 118 -21.91 5.72 -5.58
C HIS A 118 -21.17 5.90 -6.93
N ALA A 119 -20.05 6.62 -6.96
CA ALA A 119 -19.28 6.82 -8.18
C ALA A 119 -18.64 5.53 -8.70
N THR A 120 -18.77 5.31 -10.02
CA THR A 120 -17.88 4.40 -10.76
C THR A 120 -16.55 5.10 -10.99
N LEU A 121 -15.45 4.39 -10.77
CA LEU A 121 -14.10 4.92 -10.96
C LEU A 121 -13.46 4.29 -12.19
N HIS A 122 -12.75 5.08 -12.98
CA HIS A 122 -11.94 4.63 -14.09
C HIS A 122 -10.48 4.91 -13.79
N PHE A 123 -9.62 3.91 -13.94
CA PHE A 123 -8.19 4.06 -13.74
C PHE A 123 -7.43 3.60 -14.97
N ASP A 124 -6.54 4.46 -15.46
CA ASP A 124 -5.44 4.05 -16.32
C ASP A 124 -4.22 3.83 -15.42
N VAL A 125 -3.64 2.63 -15.43
CA VAL A 125 -2.51 2.25 -14.57
C VAL A 125 -1.34 1.70 -15.39
N GLU A 126 -0.13 1.88 -14.87
CA GLU A 126 1.11 1.33 -15.40
C GLU A 126 1.98 0.84 -14.24
N LEU A 127 2.27 -0.46 -14.20
CA LEU A 127 3.12 -1.04 -13.18
C LEU A 127 4.58 -0.71 -13.46
N ILE A 128 5.25 -0.04 -12.52
CA ILE A 128 6.64 0.43 -12.66
C ILE A 128 7.61 -0.50 -11.95
N ASN A 129 7.21 -1.07 -10.82
CA ASN A 129 8.03 -2.02 -10.07
C ASN A 129 7.15 -3.00 -9.29
N ILE A 130 7.62 -4.25 -9.20
CA ILE A 130 7.23 -5.21 -8.18
C ILE A 130 8.42 -5.29 -7.24
N GLY A 131 8.35 -4.51 -6.16
CA GLY A 131 9.23 -4.76 -5.03
C GLY A 131 8.79 -6.06 -4.37
N ASP A 132 9.74 -6.79 -3.82
CA ASP A 132 9.39 -7.71 -2.76
C ASP A 132 8.54 -6.92 -1.75
N SER A 133 7.52 -7.55 -1.19
CA SER A 133 7.05 -7.13 0.13
C SER A 133 8.29 -6.71 0.93
N PRO A 134 8.32 -5.60 1.71
CA PRO A 134 9.25 -5.66 2.85
C PRO A 134 8.97 -7.04 3.42
N PRO A 135 9.98 -7.92 3.58
CA PRO A 135 9.69 -9.26 4.06
C PRO A 135 8.72 -9.04 5.21
N THR A 136 7.72 -9.90 5.39
CA THR A 136 7.08 -9.95 6.71
C THR A 136 8.22 -10.36 7.62
N THR A 137 9.05 -9.38 7.99
CA THR A 137 10.43 -9.61 8.31
C THR A 137 10.21 -10.18 9.66
N ASN A 138 10.44 -11.46 9.76
CA ASN A 138 10.58 -12.06 11.04
C ASN A 138 11.91 -11.49 11.55
N VAL A 139 11.85 -10.25 12.07
CA VAL A 139 13.00 -9.47 12.52
C VAL A 139 13.69 -10.29 13.60
N PHE A 140 12.90 -11.03 14.37
CA PHE A 140 13.39 -12.05 15.29
C PHE A 140 14.31 -13.06 14.59
N LYS A 141 13.90 -13.70 13.49
CA LYS A 141 14.76 -14.62 12.73
C LYS A 141 15.96 -13.97 12.03
N GLU A 142 15.86 -12.70 11.65
CA GLU A 142 17.00 -12.00 11.06
C GLU A 142 18.07 -11.66 12.09
N ILE A 143 17.66 -11.45 13.34
CA ILE A 143 18.54 -11.17 14.48
C ILE A 143 19.10 -12.49 15.05
N ASP A 144 18.26 -13.52 15.23
CA ASP A 144 18.60 -14.85 15.74
C ASP A 144 19.51 -15.62 14.76
N ALA A 145 20.81 -15.31 14.80
CA ALA A 145 21.79 -15.77 13.84
C ALA A 145 22.26 -17.20 14.13
N ASP A 146 22.18 -17.63 15.39
CA ASP A 146 22.50 -19.00 15.80
C ASP A 146 21.29 -19.94 15.87
N ALA A 147 20.08 -19.40 15.65
CA ALA A 147 18.81 -20.11 15.54
C ALA A 147 18.41 -20.84 16.84
N ASP A 148 18.76 -20.29 18.00
CA ASP A 148 18.42 -20.84 19.31
C ASP A 148 17.05 -20.37 19.84
N ASN A 149 16.37 -19.48 19.11
CA ASN A 149 15.12 -18.81 19.46
C ASN A 149 15.22 -17.85 20.66
N MET A 150 16.40 -17.28 20.91
CA MET A 150 16.65 -16.29 21.94
C MET A 150 17.59 -15.21 21.41
N LEU A 151 17.18 -13.94 21.45
CA LEU A 151 18.05 -12.87 20.97
C LEU A 151 19.06 -12.50 22.06
N SER A 152 20.35 -12.67 21.75
CA SER A 152 21.46 -12.19 22.55
C SER A 152 21.73 -10.70 22.33
N ARG A 153 22.47 -10.08 23.26
CA ARG A 153 22.87 -8.67 23.15
C ARG A 153 23.77 -8.44 21.95
N GLU A 154 24.62 -9.42 21.67
CA GLU A 154 25.54 -9.43 20.55
C GLU A 154 24.80 -9.41 19.21
N GLU A 155 23.79 -10.26 19.05
CA GLU A 155 22.98 -10.32 17.83
C GLU A 155 22.19 -9.03 17.58
N VAL A 156 21.51 -8.52 18.60
CA VAL A 156 20.78 -7.24 18.51
C VAL A 156 21.76 -6.10 18.17
N SER A 157 22.95 -6.12 18.78
CA SER A 157 24.03 -5.16 18.52
C SER A 157 24.54 -5.25 17.07
N GLU A 158 24.74 -6.45 16.53
CA GLU A 158 25.17 -6.60 15.14
C GLU A 158 24.10 -6.17 14.14
N TYR A 159 22.84 -6.49 14.41
CA TYR A 159 21.72 -6.09 13.56
C TYR A 159 21.59 -4.56 13.48
N LEU A 160 21.58 -3.87 14.63
CA LEU A 160 21.50 -2.42 14.68
C LEU A 160 22.71 -1.75 14.01
N LYS A 161 23.92 -2.29 14.17
CA LYS A 161 25.12 -1.82 13.44
C LYS A 161 24.94 -1.90 11.94
N LYS A 162 24.41 -3.02 11.42
CA LYS A 162 24.15 -3.18 9.97
C LYS A 162 23.14 -2.15 9.44
N GLN A 163 22.16 -1.76 10.24
CA GLN A 163 21.16 -0.73 9.86
C GLN A 163 21.74 0.70 9.88
N MET A 164 22.80 0.95 10.64
CA MET A 164 23.35 2.30 10.86
C MET A 164 24.61 2.61 10.05
N VAL A 165 25.22 1.64 9.35
CA VAL A 165 26.42 1.87 8.52
C VAL A 165 26.00 2.23 7.09
N PRO A 166 26.24 3.47 6.60
CA PRO A 166 26.08 3.81 5.20
C PRO A 166 27.16 3.10 4.36
N SER A 167 26.82 2.68 3.14
CA SER A 167 27.70 1.91 2.24
C SER A 167 29.01 2.61 1.81
N ASP A 168 29.27 3.84 2.22
CA ASP A 168 30.47 4.58 1.85
C ASP A 168 31.37 4.79 3.06
N GLY A 169 32.55 4.18 3.01
CA GLY A 169 33.58 4.17 4.06
C GLY A 169 34.09 5.55 4.45
N ALA A 170 33.30 6.28 5.24
CA ALA A 170 33.70 7.50 5.90
C ALA A 170 34.66 7.18 7.06
N GLU A 171 35.74 7.95 7.15
CA GLU A 171 36.76 7.79 8.17
C GLU A 171 36.22 7.92 9.60
N MET A 172 36.90 7.26 10.54
CA MET A 172 36.59 7.19 11.97
C MET A 172 36.62 8.57 12.65
N SER A 173 35.57 9.37 12.49
CA SER A 173 35.39 10.67 13.15
C SER A 173 34.83 10.50 14.56
N ASP A 174 34.88 11.56 15.38
CA ASP A 174 34.25 11.57 16.70
C ASP A 174 32.73 11.36 16.63
N ASP A 175 32.10 11.60 15.47
CA ASP A 175 30.70 11.28 15.21
C ASP A 175 30.45 9.76 15.26
N ILE A 176 31.41 8.93 14.81
CA ILE A 176 31.31 7.47 14.89
C ILE A 176 31.37 6.99 16.34
N LYS A 177 32.19 7.61 17.19
CA LYS A 177 32.21 7.27 18.62
C LYS A 177 30.89 7.63 19.29
N GLN A 178 30.35 8.80 18.98
CA GLN A 178 29.06 9.23 19.54
C GLN A 178 27.91 8.35 19.03
N MET A 179 27.97 7.88 17.78
CA MET A 179 27.04 6.88 17.24
C MET A 179 27.20 5.51 17.91
N LEU A 180 28.42 5.03 18.16
CA LEU A 180 28.67 3.77 18.86
C LEU A 180 28.23 3.80 20.33
N GLU A 181 28.42 4.93 21.02
CA GLU A 181 27.90 5.12 22.38
C GLU A 181 26.36 5.17 22.39
N SER A 182 25.75 5.76 21.36
CA SER A 182 24.29 5.73 21.20
C SER A 182 23.78 4.31 20.93
N HIS A 183 24.56 3.50 20.21
CA HIS A 183 24.24 2.12 19.88
C HIS A 183 24.18 1.23 21.12
N ASP A 184 25.20 1.27 21.98
CA ASP A 184 25.21 0.47 23.21
C ASP A 184 24.05 0.84 24.16
N LYS A 185 23.72 2.14 24.21
CA LYS A 185 22.57 2.63 24.99
C LYS A 185 21.24 2.13 24.43
N LEU A 186 21.09 2.07 23.11
CA LEU A 186 19.88 1.55 22.46
C LEU A 186 19.71 0.05 22.73
N VAL A 187 20.78 -0.74 22.65
CA VAL A 187 20.73 -2.16 23.01
C VAL A 187 20.27 -2.31 24.47
N GLU A 188 20.82 -1.51 25.39
CA GLU A 188 20.42 -1.57 26.79
C GLU A 188 18.95 -1.21 27.01
N GLU A 189 18.44 -0.18 26.32
CA GLU A 189 17.04 0.23 26.39
C GLU A 189 16.10 -0.85 25.84
N ILE A 190 16.48 -1.51 24.74
CA ILE A 190 15.72 -2.64 24.17
C ILE A 190 15.63 -3.76 25.21
N PHE A 191 16.75 -4.20 25.78
CA PHE A 191 16.73 -5.27 26.78
C PHE A 191 15.95 -4.88 28.03
N GLN A 192 16.03 -3.62 28.49
CA GLN A 192 15.24 -3.17 29.64
C GLN A 192 13.72 -3.23 29.41
N HIS A 193 13.27 -3.12 28.15
CA HIS A 193 11.86 -3.14 27.78
C HIS A 193 11.36 -4.53 27.40
N GLU A 194 12.19 -5.30 26.69
CA GLU A 194 11.81 -6.57 26.06
C GLU A 194 12.11 -7.79 26.96
N ASP A 195 13.25 -7.84 27.66
CA ASP A 195 13.63 -8.94 28.56
C ASP A 195 12.82 -8.85 29.88
N LYS A 196 11.64 -9.46 29.88
CA LYS A 196 10.64 -9.37 30.96
C LYS A 196 11.00 -10.30 32.11
N ASP A 197 11.56 -11.46 31.81
CA ASP A 197 11.98 -12.43 32.81
C ASP A 197 13.39 -12.16 33.39
N LYS A 198 14.13 -11.21 32.80
CA LYS A 198 15.47 -10.74 33.19
C LYS A 198 16.54 -11.83 33.11
N ASN A 199 16.41 -12.73 32.14
CA ASN A 199 17.35 -13.82 31.92
C ASN A 199 18.58 -13.39 31.08
N GLY A 200 18.59 -12.17 30.54
CA GLY A 200 19.67 -11.63 29.72
C GLY A 200 19.53 -11.86 28.22
N PHE A 201 18.39 -12.39 27.77
CA PHE A 201 18.02 -12.68 26.40
C PHE A 201 16.59 -12.20 26.13
N ILE A 202 16.23 -12.03 24.86
CA ILE A 202 14.86 -11.72 24.45
C ILE A 202 14.28 -12.94 23.74
N SER A 203 13.34 -13.63 24.37
CA SER A 203 12.63 -14.75 23.74
C SER A 203 11.70 -14.29 22.62
N HIS A 204 11.29 -15.25 21.77
CA HIS A 204 10.30 -15.00 20.72
C HIS A 204 8.98 -14.44 21.28
N GLU A 205 8.55 -14.88 22.46
CA GLU A 205 7.34 -14.39 23.13
C GLU A 205 7.50 -12.94 23.63
N GLU A 206 8.68 -12.62 24.13
CA GLU A 206 9.02 -11.31 24.70
C GLU A 206 9.12 -10.23 23.63
N PHE A 207 9.74 -10.56 22.50
CA PHE A 207 10.00 -9.65 21.39
C PHE A 207 8.72 -9.00 20.86
N SER A 208 8.65 -7.68 20.94
CA SER A 208 7.48 -6.88 20.52
C SER A 208 7.48 -6.50 19.03
N GLY A 209 8.59 -6.75 18.31
CA GLY A 209 8.73 -6.41 16.90
C GLY A 209 8.06 -7.40 15.93
N PRO A 210 8.13 -7.13 14.61
CA PRO A 210 7.58 -8.02 13.59
C PRO A 210 8.22 -9.43 13.67
N LYS A 211 7.39 -10.45 13.95
CA LYS A 211 7.81 -11.85 14.18
C LYS A 211 6.91 -12.90 13.52
N HIS A 212 6.01 -12.46 12.65
CA HIS A 212 5.06 -13.34 11.97
C HIS A 212 5.55 -13.69 10.57
N ASP A 213 5.69 -14.99 10.30
CA ASP A 213 5.84 -15.53 8.94
C ASP A 213 4.45 -15.68 8.32
N GLU A 214 3.78 -14.61 7.90
CA GLU A 214 2.48 -14.78 7.23
C GLU A 214 2.64 -14.93 5.70
N LEU A 215 2.79 -16.22 5.35
CA LEU A 215 2.25 -17.00 4.20
C LEU A 215 2.38 -16.47 2.76
#